data_AF-A0A662FVM2-F1
#
_entry.id   AF-A0A662FVM2-F1
#
_cell.length_a   1.000
_cell.length_b   1.000
_cell.length_c   1.000
_cell.angle_alpha   90.00
_cell.angle_beta   90.00
_cell.angle_gamma   90.00
#
_symmetry.space_group_name_H-M   'P 1'
#
loop_
_entity.id
_entity.type
_entity.pdbx_description
1 polymer ?
#
loop_
_entity_poly.entity_id
_entity_poly.type
_entity_poly.pdbx_seq_one_letter_code
_entity_poly.pdbx_strand_id
1 'polypeptide(L)'
;MEKRESVHKTLSPLCFIDTQISTFFILLSIDNYVPVYDAVVIGLGPAGSASLRRLQELGVKSIGIERKKEPENPVVCGEYLPFKEDIVFITKKPSVKKAYEYIEKAQKLNIFSGIEMRFKGGKKFFLKIRGFTVDRKEMVKGMLEGAEYYTSNMVTKITKVGSEYVVKTNKGLEITAKNIVVADG
;
A
#
# COMPACT_ATOMS: atom_id res chain seq x y z
N MET A 1 -46.70 -50.06 -47.59
CA MET A 1 -45.58 -49.64 -48.47
C MET A 1 -44.34 -49.74 -47.62
N GLU A 2 -43.58 -50.83 -47.70
CA GLU A 2 -42.42 -50.96 -48.61
C GLU A 2 -41.47 -49.77 -48.44
N LYS A 3 -40.16 -49.87 -48.21
CA LYS A 3 -39.08 -50.88 -48.27
C LYS A 3 -37.86 -50.05 -47.76
N ARG A 4 -36.69 -50.51 -47.28
CA ARG A 4 -36.00 -51.79 -47.13
C ARG A 4 -34.65 -51.46 -46.46
N GLU A 5 -34.08 -52.49 -45.81
CA GLU A 5 -32.65 -52.85 -45.82
C GLU A 5 -31.63 -51.86 -45.22
N SER A 6 -30.50 -52.26 -44.65
CA SER A 6 -29.87 -53.48 -44.10
C SER A 6 -28.45 -52.99 -43.71
N VAL A 7 -27.71 -53.50 -42.72
CA VAL A 7 -26.91 -54.74 -42.75
C VAL A 7 -26.05 -54.70 -41.48
N HIS A 8 -26.04 -55.80 -40.73
CA HIS A 8 -24.98 -56.16 -39.79
C HIS A 8 -23.62 -56.30 -40.49
N LYS A 9 -22.54 -55.74 -39.94
CA LYS A 9 -21.23 -56.41 -39.98
C LYS A 9 -20.26 -55.90 -38.91
N THR A 10 -19.87 -56.84 -38.06
CA THR A 10 -18.82 -56.78 -37.06
C THR A 10 -17.44 -56.90 -37.70
N LEU A 11 -16.53 -56.07 -37.18
CA LEU A 11 -15.09 -56.25 -36.95
C LEU A 11 -14.07 -56.42 -38.11
N SER A 12 -13.35 -55.29 -38.31
CA SER A 12 -11.88 -55.12 -38.40
C SER A 12 -11.12 -55.68 -39.63
N PRO A 13 -10.08 -54.97 -40.15
CA PRO A 13 -8.82 -54.74 -39.42
C PRO A 13 -8.18 -53.34 -39.57
N LEU A 14 -7.25 -53.05 -38.65
CA LEU A 14 -6.10 -52.13 -38.71
C LEU A 14 -6.27 -50.75 -39.42
N CYS A 15 -6.09 -49.66 -38.68
CA CYS A 15 -4.85 -48.88 -38.74
C CYS A 15 -4.80 -47.82 -37.62
N PHE A 16 -3.59 -47.58 -37.13
CA PHE A 16 -3.17 -46.54 -36.19
C PHE A 16 -3.46 -45.11 -36.69
N ILE A 17 -3.21 -44.12 -35.80
CA ILE A 17 -3.18 -42.64 -35.99
C ILE A 17 -4.52 -41.98 -35.54
N ASP A 18 -4.62 -41.04 -34.60
CA ASP A 18 -3.64 -40.24 -33.87
C ASP A 18 -4.22 -39.80 -32.50
N THR A 19 -3.33 -39.72 -31.52
CA THR A 19 -3.62 -39.51 -30.10
C THR A 19 -3.53 -38.01 -29.74
N GLN A 20 -4.42 -37.16 -30.25
CA GLN A 20 -4.31 -35.69 -30.02
C GLN A 20 -5.58 -34.92 -29.63
N ILE A 21 -6.71 -35.57 -29.38
CA ILE A 21 -7.98 -34.83 -29.13
C ILE A 21 -8.44 -34.88 -27.64
N SER A 22 -7.69 -35.54 -26.75
CA SER A 22 -8.05 -35.62 -25.31
C SER A 22 -7.33 -34.63 -24.40
N THR A 23 -6.35 -33.86 -24.91
CA THR A 23 -5.57 -32.91 -24.09
C THR A 23 -6.22 -31.53 -23.96
N PHE A 24 -7.41 -31.33 -24.52
CA PHE A 24 -7.97 -29.99 -24.76
C PHE A 24 -8.93 -29.45 -23.68
N PHE A 25 -9.21 -30.18 -22.58
CA PHE A 25 -10.26 -29.76 -21.64
C PHE A 25 -9.97 -29.85 -20.13
N ILE A 26 -8.78 -30.28 -19.70
CA ILE A 26 -8.44 -30.36 -18.27
C ILE A 26 -7.05 -29.77 -18.00
N LEU A 27 -6.85 -28.51 -18.37
CA LEU A 27 -5.80 -27.64 -17.81
C LEU A 27 -6.32 -26.20 -17.66
N LEU A 28 -7.63 -26.05 -17.42
CA LEU A 28 -8.22 -24.86 -16.81
C LEU A 28 -7.98 -24.89 -15.28
N SER A 29 -6.73 -24.94 -14.87
CA SER A 29 -6.29 -24.34 -13.62
C SER A 29 -5.32 -23.26 -14.05
N ILE A 30 -5.89 -22.19 -14.62
CA ILE A 30 -5.20 -20.94 -14.83
C ILE A 30 -4.60 -20.60 -13.47
N ASP A 31 -3.27 -20.61 -13.42
CA ASP A 31 -2.50 -20.01 -12.35
C ASP A 31 -3.20 -18.71 -11.94
N ASN A 32 -3.80 -18.70 -10.75
CA ASN A 32 -4.11 -17.45 -10.08
C ASN A 32 -2.76 -16.79 -9.82
N TYR A 33 -2.22 -16.12 -10.83
CA TYR A 33 -1.00 -15.34 -10.74
C TYR A 33 -1.34 -14.15 -9.85
N VAL A 34 -1.24 -14.36 -8.53
CA VAL A 34 -1.30 -13.28 -7.56
C VAL A 34 -0.01 -12.50 -7.81
N PRO A 35 -0.07 -11.27 -8.35
CA PRO A 35 1.14 -10.53 -8.63
C PRO A 35 1.91 -10.34 -7.33
N VAL A 36 3.09 -10.94 -7.23
CA VAL A 36 3.96 -10.74 -6.07
C VAL A 36 4.46 -9.30 -6.09
N TYR A 37 4.30 -8.62 -4.95
CA TYR A 37 4.87 -7.29 -4.71
C TYR A 37 6.26 -7.41 -4.08
N ASP A 38 7.12 -6.44 -4.32
CA ASP A 38 8.39 -6.37 -3.60
C ASP A 38 8.18 -5.88 -2.16
N ALA A 39 7.17 -5.04 -1.95
CA ALA A 39 6.78 -4.54 -0.63
C ALA A 39 5.28 -4.29 -0.50
N VAL A 40 4.73 -4.54 0.68
CA VAL A 40 3.39 -4.09 1.08
C VAL A 40 3.51 -3.13 2.26
N VAL A 41 2.78 -2.00 2.20
CA VAL A 41 2.72 -1.00 3.26
C VAL A 41 1.36 -1.07 3.94
N ILE A 42 1.35 -1.32 5.24
CA ILE A 42 0.14 -1.47 6.05
C ILE A 42 -0.06 -0.20 6.87
N GLY A 43 -1.21 0.46 6.71
CA GLY A 43 -1.49 1.80 7.24
C GLY A 43 -1.00 2.87 6.29
N LEU A 44 -1.88 3.81 5.90
CA LEU A 44 -1.61 4.90 4.96
C LEU A 44 -1.82 6.28 5.59
N GLY A 45 -1.52 6.39 6.90
CA GLY A 45 -1.28 7.69 7.54
C GLY A 45 0.02 8.34 7.04
N PRO A 46 0.54 9.39 7.70
CA PRO A 46 1.71 10.12 7.19
C PRO A 46 2.95 9.24 6.98
N ALA A 47 3.27 8.37 7.94
CA ALA A 47 4.44 7.50 7.85
C ALA A 47 4.28 6.45 6.74
N GLY A 48 3.10 5.84 6.64
CA GLY A 48 2.81 4.82 5.65
C GLY A 48 2.75 5.37 4.23
N SER A 49 2.04 6.47 4.02
CA SER A 49 1.99 7.16 2.71
C SER A 49 3.35 7.71 2.28
N ALA A 50 4.16 8.25 3.21
CA ALA A 50 5.54 8.64 2.92
C ALA A 50 6.42 7.43 2.53
N SER A 51 6.26 6.30 3.22
CA SER A 51 6.97 5.06 2.90
C SER A 51 6.59 4.55 1.51
N LEU A 52 5.29 4.49 1.22
CA LEU A 52 4.77 4.05 -0.08
C LEU A 52 5.27 4.97 -1.20
N ARG A 53 5.18 6.30 -1.00
CA ARG A 53 5.71 7.27 -1.95
C ARG A 53 7.20 7.06 -2.20
N ARG A 54 7.98 6.82 -1.14
CA ARG A 54 9.42 6.62 -1.28
C ARG A 54 9.76 5.34 -2.04
N LEU A 55 9.01 4.26 -1.81
CA LEU A 55 9.15 3.01 -2.57
C LEU A 55 8.89 3.23 -4.06
N GLN A 56 7.84 3.97 -4.40
CA GLN A 56 7.52 4.31 -5.79
C GLN A 56 8.59 5.19 -6.45
N GLU A 57 9.11 6.21 -5.75
CA GLU A 57 10.22 7.05 -6.23
C GLU A 57 11.49 6.23 -6.54
N LEU A 58 11.64 5.07 -5.89
CA LEU A 58 12.74 4.14 -6.09
C LEU A 58 12.43 3.06 -7.13
N GLY A 59 11.25 3.09 -7.77
CA GLY A 59 10.81 2.09 -8.75
C GLY A 59 10.48 0.72 -8.14
N VAL A 60 10.27 0.65 -6.82
CA VAL A 60 9.89 -0.60 -6.14
C VAL A 60 8.42 -0.89 -6.41
N LYS A 61 8.11 -2.12 -6.83
CA LYS A 61 6.72 -2.55 -7.01
C LYS A 61 6.07 -2.76 -5.64
N SER A 62 5.28 -1.78 -5.21
CA SER A 62 4.69 -1.76 -3.87
C SER A 62 3.22 -1.42 -3.86
N ILE A 63 2.49 -1.94 -2.86
CA ILE A 63 1.06 -1.68 -2.66
C ILE A 63 0.77 -1.25 -1.22
N GLY A 64 -0.21 -0.36 -1.05
CA GLY A 64 -0.70 0.08 0.26
C GLY A 64 -1.98 -0.63 0.72
N ILE A 65 -2.18 -0.78 2.03
CA ILE A 65 -3.43 -1.25 2.64
C ILE A 65 -3.82 -0.30 3.78
N GLU A 66 -5.04 0.23 3.75
CA GLU A 66 -5.59 1.14 4.76
C GLU A 66 -6.91 0.63 5.32
N ARG A 67 -7.05 0.66 6.65
CA ARG A 67 -8.27 0.25 7.37
C ARG A 67 -9.41 1.25 7.20
N LYS A 68 -9.10 2.54 7.14
CA LYS A 68 -10.07 3.65 6.98
C LYS A 68 -10.68 3.60 5.58
N LYS A 69 -11.89 4.16 5.45
CA LYS A 69 -12.57 4.30 4.15
C LYS A 69 -11.80 5.23 3.21
N GLU A 70 -11.24 6.29 3.77
CA GLU A 70 -10.40 7.27 3.11
C GLU A 70 -9.18 7.51 4.00
N PRO A 71 -7.94 7.49 3.46
CA PRO A 71 -6.74 7.82 4.22
C PRO A 71 -6.89 9.17 4.93
N GLU A 72 -6.40 9.26 6.18
CA GLU A 72 -6.52 10.46 7.01
C GLU A 72 -7.95 11.00 7.22
N ASN A 73 -8.98 10.14 7.15
CA ASN A 73 -10.34 10.53 7.50
C ASN A 73 -10.96 9.58 8.57
N PRO A 74 -11.26 10.06 9.79
CA PRO A 74 -10.99 11.41 10.29
C PRO A 74 -9.49 11.65 10.50
N VAL A 75 -9.09 12.92 10.40
CA VAL A 75 -7.76 13.39 10.79
C VAL A 75 -7.68 13.33 12.31
N VAL A 76 -6.67 12.64 12.83
CA VAL A 76 -6.41 12.55 14.27
C VAL A 76 -5.14 13.35 14.55
N CYS A 77 -5.25 14.42 15.32
CA CYS A 77 -4.16 15.33 15.74
C CYS A 77 -3.72 16.41 14.72
N GLY A 78 -3.60 17.65 15.21
CA GLY A 78 -2.89 18.74 14.52
C GLY A 78 -1.45 18.80 15.01
N GLU A 79 -0.51 18.38 14.18
CA GLU A 79 0.92 18.41 14.52
C GLU A 79 1.50 19.81 14.32
N TYR A 80 2.25 20.28 15.31
CA TYR A 80 3.15 21.42 15.16
C TYR A 80 4.41 20.95 14.42
N LEU A 81 4.73 21.60 13.31
CA LEU A 81 5.96 21.39 12.55
C LEU A 81 6.81 22.67 12.59
N PRO A 82 8.08 22.62 12.99
CA PRO A 82 8.91 23.81 13.00
C PRO A 82 9.21 24.29 11.57
N PHE A 83 9.60 25.55 11.42
CA PHE A 83 10.23 25.99 10.17
C PHE A 83 11.64 25.41 10.06
N LYS A 84 12.03 24.97 8.85
CA LYS A 84 13.36 24.38 8.60
C LYS A 84 14.50 25.33 8.99
N GLU A 85 14.28 26.63 8.85
CA GLU A 85 15.22 27.69 9.20
C GLU A 85 15.49 27.75 10.72
N ASP A 86 14.58 27.26 11.55
CA ASP A 86 14.66 27.34 13.01
C ASP A 86 15.21 26.04 13.63
N ILE A 87 15.37 24.97 12.83
CA ILE A 87 15.88 23.66 13.25
C ILE A 87 17.10 23.19 12.43
N VAL A 88 17.95 24.12 11.98
CA VAL A 88 19.10 23.88 11.09
C VAL A 88 20.06 22.77 11.55
N PHE A 89 20.11 22.49 12.86
CA PHE A 89 20.93 21.45 13.45
C PHE A 89 20.55 20.03 12.98
N ILE A 90 19.31 19.80 12.54
CA ILE A 90 18.84 18.49 12.04
C ILE A 90 18.45 18.49 10.56
N THR A 91 18.26 19.66 9.92
CA THR A 91 17.77 19.72 8.53
C THR A 91 18.71 19.10 7.50
N LYS A 92 20.00 18.98 7.82
CA LYS A 92 21.00 18.31 6.96
C LYS A 92 20.82 16.79 6.90
N LYS A 93 20.07 16.18 7.82
CA LYS A 93 19.81 14.73 7.79
C LYS A 93 18.94 14.39 6.57
N PRO A 94 19.33 13.40 5.74
CA PRO A 94 18.57 13.06 4.53
C PRO A 94 17.09 12.77 4.77
N SER A 95 16.76 12.08 5.86
CA SER A 95 15.37 11.79 6.25
C SER A 95 14.57 13.05 6.58
N VAL A 96 15.18 14.02 7.27
CA VAL A 96 14.55 15.30 7.59
C VAL A 96 14.32 16.11 6.33
N LYS A 97 15.34 16.21 5.46
CA LYS A 97 15.18 16.89 4.17
C LYS A 97 14.02 16.30 3.36
N LYS A 98 13.96 14.97 3.25
CA LYS A 98 12.90 14.29 2.52
C LYS A 98 11.51 14.48 3.15
N ALA A 99 11.42 14.46 4.48
CA ALA A 99 10.17 14.76 5.17
C ALA A 99 9.67 16.18 4.84
N TYR A 100 10.55 17.18 4.83
CA TYR A 100 10.19 18.55 4.45
C TYR A 100 9.77 18.67 2.99
N GLU A 101 10.39 17.92 2.06
CA GLU A 101 9.93 17.85 0.67
C GLU A 101 8.47 17.34 0.54
N TYR A 102 8.03 16.44 1.43
CA TYR A 102 6.64 15.97 1.47
C TYR A 102 5.71 16.96 2.15
N ILE A 103 6.15 17.55 3.27
CA ILE A 103 5.41 18.57 4.02
C ILE A 103 5.14 19.81 3.16
N GLU A 104 6.11 20.23 2.35
CA GLU A 104 6.00 21.41 1.48
C GLU A 104 4.97 21.25 0.35
N LYS A 105 4.46 20.02 0.10
CA LYS A 105 3.38 19.77 -0.87
C LYS A 105 1.99 20.08 -0.34
N ALA A 106 1.85 20.33 0.96
CA ALA A 106 0.57 20.63 1.59
C ALA A 106 0.48 22.10 1.98
N GLN A 107 -0.75 22.60 2.04
CA GLN A 107 -1.00 23.94 2.54
C GLN A 107 -0.59 24.03 4.02
N LYS A 108 0.21 25.06 4.32
CA LYS A 108 0.46 25.50 5.70
C LYS A 108 -0.77 26.25 6.20
N LEU A 109 -1.28 25.85 7.36
CA LEU A 109 -2.50 26.41 7.94
C LEU A 109 -2.15 27.44 9.01
N ASN A 110 -2.05 27.01 10.27
CA ASN A 110 -1.75 27.92 11.38
C ASN A 110 -0.25 28.18 11.43
N ILE A 111 0.17 29.44 11.60
CA ILE A 111 1.57 29.83 11.79
C ILE A 111 1.77 30.27 13.23
N PHE A 112 2.84 29.77 13.86
CA PHE A 112 3.23 30.05 15.24
C PHE A 112 4.54 30.80 15.28
N SER A 113 4.64 31.81 16.13
CA SER A 113 5.86 32.62 16.31
C SER A 113 6.90 31.97 17.24
N GLY A 114 6.49 30.97 18.03
CA GLY A 114 7.33 30.34 19.05
C GLY A 114 6.57 29.34 19.91
N ILE A 115 7.28 28.77 20.88
CA ILE A 115 6.72 27.86 21.88
C ILE A 115 6.87 28.52 23.26
N GLU A 116 5.77 28.78 23.95
CA GLU A 116 5.77 29.27 25.32
C GLU A 116 5.69 28.09 26.30
N MET A 117 6.71 27.96 27.15
CA MET A 117 6.76 26.98 28.23
C MET A 117 6.41 27.68 29.55
N ARG A 118 5.36 27.18 30.21
CA ARG A 118 4.92 27.67 31.53
C ARG A 118 5.24 26.64 32.59
N PHE A 119 5.95 27.06 33.62
CA PHE A 119 6.33 26.19 34.73
C PHE A 119 5.48 26.48 35.97
N LYS A 120 5.29 25.46 36.80
CA LYS A 120 4.66 25.61 38.11
C LYS A 120 5.44 26.67 38.91
N GLY A 121 4.73 27.66 39.46
CA GLY A 121 5.35 28.82 40.11
C GLY A 121 5.50 30.08 39.22
N GLY A 122 4.91 30.09 38.03
CA GLY A 122 4.74 31.31 37.22
C GLY A 122 5.91 31.69 36.32
N LYS A 123 7.02 30.92 36.34
CA LYS A 123 8.13 31.11 35.40
C LYS A 123 7.67 30.81 33.97
N LYS A 124 8.00 31.71 33.04
CA LYS A 124 7.72 31.58 31.61
C LYS A 124 9.03 31.58 30.83
N PHE A 125 9.13 30.71 29.83
CA PHE A 125 10.24 30.68 28.88
C PHE A 125 9.67 30.65 27.47
N PHE A 126 10.18 31.50 26.59
CA PHE A 126 9.75 31.56 25.20
C PHE A 126 10.85 31.05 24.28
N LEU A 127 10.59 29.94 23.59
CA LEU A 127 11.46 29.42 22.55
C LEU A 127 11.09 30.09 21.23
N LYS A 128 12.03 30.82 20.63
CA LYS A 128 11.89 31.44 19.30
C LYS A 128 12.06 30.40 18.18
N ILE A 129 11.30 29.31 18.26
CA ILE A 129 11.19 28.30 17.21
C ILE A 129 9.80 28.48 16.60
N ARG A 130 9.76 29.11 15.43
CA ARG A 130 8.52 29.27 14.68
C ARG A 130 8.10 27.92 14.14
N GLY A 131 6.81 27.78 13.87
CA GLY A 131 6.30 26.58 13.23
C GLY A 131 4.95 26.81 12.57
N PHE A 132 4.39 25.73 12.07
CA PHE A 132 3.10 25.74 11.42
C PHE A 132 2.39 24.40 11.60
N THR A 133 1.08 24.36 11.38
CA THR A 133 0.35 23.12 11.11
C THR A 133 0.16 22.95 9.60
N VAL A 134 -0.09 21.72 9.15
CA VAL A 134 -0.38 21.40 7.75
C VAL A 134 -1.76 20.80 7.57
N ASP A 135 -2.33 20.95 6.38
CA ASP A 135 -3.42 20.08 5.94
C ASP A 135 -2.88 18.67 5.71
N ARG A 136 -3.06 17.81 6.73
CA ARG A 136 -2.58 16.43 6.70
C ARG A 136 -3.27 15.60 5.61
N LYS A 137 -4.54 15.87 5.34
CA LYS A 137 -5.31 15.13 4.33
C LYS A 137 -4.75 15.43 2.95
N GLU A 138 -4.50 16.70 2.64
CA GLU A 138 -3.84 17.12 1.41
C GLU A 138 -2.44 16.51 1.29
N MET A 139 -1.64 16.57 2.36
CA MET A 139 -0.29 16.01 2.40
C MET A 139 -0.28 14.52 2.06
N VAL A 140 -1.12 13.73 2.74
CA VAL A 140 -1.23 12.28 2.51
C VAL A 140 -1.77 11.97 1.12
N LYS A 141 -2.77 12.70 0.65
CA LYS A 141 -3.30 12.56 -0.71
C LYS A 141 -2.22 12.80 -1.76
N GLY A 142 -1.40 13.85 -1.60
CA GLY A 142 -0.28 14.15 -2.50
C GLY A 142 0.83 13.09 -2.48
N MET A 143 1.04 12.42 -1.34
CA MET A 143 1.98 11.29 -1.26
C MET A 143 1.44 10.03 -1.94
N LEU A 144 0.13 9.78 -1.85
CA LEU A 144 -0.54 8.62 -2.46
C LEU A 144 -0.87 8.81 -3.95
N GLU A 145 -0.58 9.97 -4.54
CA GLU A 145 -0.82 10.22 -5.96
C GLU A 145 -0.04 9.22 -6.83
N GLY A 146 -0.75 8.50 -7.69
CA GLY A 146 -0.20 7.44 -8.55
C GLY A 146 0.14 6.14 -7.82
N ALA A 147 -0.20 6.01 -6.53
CA ALA A 147 -0.01 4.79 -5.75
C ALA A 147 -1.13 3.77 -5.94
N GLU A 148 -0.76 2.50 -5.98
CA GLU A 148 -1.70 1.39 -5.86
C GLU A 148 -1.96 1.10 -4.38
N TYR A 149 -3.22 1.08 -3.97
CA TYR A 149 -3.60 0.74 -2.60
C TYR A 149 -5.07 0.31 -2.47
N TYR A 150 -5.35 -0.41 -1.38
CA TYR A 150 -6.71 -0.75 -0.96
C TYR A 150 -7.10 0.02 0.31
N THR A 151 -8.31 0.59 0.34
CA THR A 151 -8.90 1.18 1.55
C THR A 151 -9.96 0.26 2.13
N SER A 152 -10.51 0.61 3.31
CA SER A 152 -11.52 -0.17 4.02
C SER A 152 -11.11 -1.63 4.26
N ASN A 153 -9.81 -1.90 4.37
CA ASN A 153 -9.24 -3.23 4.52
C ASN A 153 -8.31 -3.22 5.74
N MET A 154 -8.71 -3.92 6.80
CA MET A 154 -7.88 -4.07 7.98
C MET A 154 -7.07 -5.35 7.84
N VAL A 155 -5.74 -5.25 7.90
CA VAL A 155 -4.89 -6.44 7.97
C VAL A 155 -5.16 -7.17 9.29
N THR A 156 -5.48 -8.45 9.20
CA THR A 156 -5.80 -9.31 10.36
C THR A 156 -4.78 -10.40 10.58
N LYS A 157 -4.01 -10.76 9.54
CA LYS A 157 -2.99 -11.81 9.64
C LYS A 157 -1.86 -11.56 8.66
N ILE A 158 -0.63 -11.80 9.13
CA ILE A 158 0.59 -11.83 8.31
C ILE A 158 1.23 -13.20 8.55
N THR A 159 1.53 -13.93 7.48
CA THR A 159 2.16 -15.26 7.55
C THR A 159 3.40 -15.27 6.67
N LYS A 160 4.54 -15.72 7.20
CA LYS A 160 5.74 -15.92 6.39
C LYS A 160 5.67 -17.28 5.69
N VAL A 161 5.87 -17.30 4.38
CA VAL A 161 5.87 -18.51 3.55
C VAL A 161 7.14 -18.51 2.72
N GLY A 162 8.12 -19.35 3.09
CA GLY A 162 9.45 -19.34 2.48
C GLY A 162 10.15 -17.98 2.67
N SER A 163 10.52 -17.34 1.56
CA SER A 163 11.16 -16.01 1.54
C SER A 163 10.16 -14.85 1.47
N GLU A 164 8.86 -15.13 1.43
CA GLU A 164 7.82 -14.12 1.20
C GLU A 164 6.86 -14.06 2.39
N TYR A 165 5.97 -13.08 2.34
CA TYR A 165 4.91 -12.87 3.30
C TYR A 165 3.55 -12.82 2.60
N VAL A 166 2.58 -13.49 3.21
CA VAL A 166 1.17 -13.46 2.83
C VAL A 166 0.43 -12.60 3.84
N VAL A 167 -0.15 -11.50 3.38
CA VAL A 167 -0.92 -10.53 4.16
C VAL A 167 -2.40 -10.72 3.86
N LYS A 168 -3.19 -11.02 4.88
CA LYS A 168 -4.65 -11.21 4.78
C LYS A 168 -5.41 -10.10 5.49
N THR A 169 -6.51 -9.68 4.89
CA THR A 169 -7.40 -8.66 5.45
C THR A 169 -8.71 -9.25 6.00
N ASN A 170 -9.43 -8.47 6.79
CA ASN A 170 -10.76 -8.81 7.30
C ASN A 170 -11.83 -9.03 6.21
N LYS A 171 -11.56 -8.65 4.96
CA LYS A 171 -12.47 -8.82 3.81
C LYS A 171 -12.06 -9.94 2.86
N GLY A 172 -11.07 -10.75 3.26
CA GLY A 172 -10.58 -11.88 2.45
C GLY A 172 -9.61 -11.47 1.33
N LEU A 173 -9.19 -10.20 1.26
CA LEU A 173 -8.08 -9.82 0.37
C LEU A 173 -6.79 -10.48 0.86
N GLU A 174 -6.03 -11.03 -0.08
CA GLU A 174 -4.76 -11.69 0.16
C GLU A 174 -3.70 -11.11 -0.77
N ILE A 175 -2.60 -10.60 -0.20
CA ILE A 175 -1.49 -10.00 -0.93
C ILE A 175 -0.20 -10.72 -0.53
N THR A 176 0.57 -11.14 -1.53
CA THR A 176 1.91 -11.70 -1.34
C THR A 176 2.98 -10.65 -1.61
N ALA A 177 3.92 -10.49 -0.68
CA ALA A 177 5.02 -9.56 -0.81
C ALA A 177 6.33 -10.08 -0.20
N LYS A 178 7.48 -9.67 -0.75
CA LYS A 178 8.80 -10.02 -0.20
C LYS A 178 9.09 -9.28 1.11
N ASN A 179 8.63 -8.04 1.23
CA ASN A 179 8.86 -7.18 2.40
C ASN A 179 7.55 -6.56 2.89
N ILE A 180 7.51 -6.19 4.18
CA ILE A 180 6.38 -5.52 4.82
C ILE A 180 6.86 -4.26 5.53
N VAL A 181 6.12 -3.18 5.36
CA VAL A 181 6.22 -1.97 6.18
C VAL A 181 4.96 -1.86 7.01
N VAL A 182 5.07 -2.00 8.34
CA VAL A 182 3.95 -1.86 9.27
C VAL A 182 3.93 -0.42 9.82
N ALA A 183 2.93 0.36 9.42
CA ALA A 183 2.76 1.77 9.72
C ALA A 183 1.28 2.12 10.05
N ASP A 184 0.58 1.21 10.73
CA ASP A 184 -0.86 1.25 11.04
C ASP A 184 -1.22 1.84 12.41
N GLY A 185 -0.31 2.67 12.94
CA GLY A 185 -0.47 3.40 14.20
C GLY A 185 -1.69 4.31 14.29
#